data_AF-A0A969ZNC5-F1
#
_entry.id   AF-A0A969ZNC5-F1
#
_cell.length_a   1.000
_cell.length_b   1.000
_cell.length_c   1.000
_cell.angle_alpha   90.00
_cell.angle_beta   90.00
_cell.angle_gamma   90.00
#
_symmetry.space_group_name_H-M   'P 1'
#
loop_
_entity.id
_entity.type
_entity.pdbx_description
1 polymer ?
#
loop_
_entity_poly.entity_id
_entity_poly.type
_entity_poly.pdbx_seq_one_letter_code
_entity_poly.pdbx_strand_id
1 'polypeptide(L)'
;KDFYKDHLKVYQKRPIYWMFESGKNDGFKALIYMHRYNDQTIAKVRTDYLHTLQRKYEAEINRLQLVVDSEEYTTKDKTAAKKQIVRISKQIEECKEYDQVVAHLANEKISIDLDDGVKVNYAKFQDIKIINLKDKEVKMNLLAKI
;
A
#
# COMPACT_ATOMS: atom_id res chain seq x y z
N LYS A 1 -13.86 -7.12 -13.82
CA LYS A 1 -14.61 -7.49 -12.59
C LYS A 1 -13.73 -7.10 -11.40
N ASP A 2 -14.24 -6.29 -10.47
CA ASP A 2 -13.45 -5.77 -9.33
C ASP A 2 -13.59 -6.73 -8.14
N PHE A 3 -12.58 -7.59 -7.96
CA PHE A 3 -12.61 -8.68 -6.96
C PHE A 3 -12.99 -8.17 -5.57
N TYR A 4 -12.38 -7.08 -5.10
CA TYR A 4 -12.59 -6.62 -3.72
C TYR A 4 -13.98 -6.02 -3.53
N LYS A 5 -14.49 -5.28 -4.52
CA LYS A 5 -15.88 -4.78 -4.47
C LYS A 5 -16.90 -5.90 -4.42
N ASP A 6 -16.70 -6.95 -5.23
CA ASP A 6 -17.60 -8.11 -5.22
C ASP A 6 -17.48 -8.89 -3.91
N HIS A 7 -16.25 -9.04 -3.40
CA HIS A 7 -15.96 -9.66 -2.11
C HIS A 7 -16.67 -8.95 -0.95
N LEU A 8 -16.61 -7.62 -0.90
CA LEU A 8 -17.30 -6.84 0.14
C LEU A 8 -18.83 -7.02 0.08
N LYS A 9 -19.41 -7.13 -1.12
CA LYS A 9 -20.85 -7.39 -1.29
C LYS A 9 -21.23 -8.78 -0.79
N VAL A 10 -20.51 -9.81 -1.21
CA VAL A 10 -20.76 -11.21 -0.83
C VAL A 10 -20.69 -11.38 0.69
N TYR A 11 -19.70 -10.76 1.33
CA TYR A 11 -19.50 -10.84 2.77
C TYR A 11 -20.19 -9.73 3.57
N GLN A 12 -21.08 -8.94 2.96
CA GLN A 12 -21.86 -7.89 3.64
C GLN A 12 -20.99 -6.95 4.52
N LYS A 13 -19.88 -6.45 3.96
CA LYS A 13 -18.87 -5.63 4.67
C LYS A 13 -18.22 -6.33 5.87
N ARG A 14 -18.08 -7.65 5.82
CA ARG A 14 -17.30 -8.46 6.77
C ARG A 14 -16.28 -9.33 6.01
N PRO A 15 -15.36 -8.71 5.27
CA PRO A 15 -14.50 -9.43 4.35
C PRO A 15 -13.54 -10.37 5.07
N ILE A 16 -13.35 -11.59 4.53
CA ILE A 16 -12.30 -12.53 4.98
C ILE A 16 -10.94 -12.26 4.33
N TYR A 17 -10.89 -11.60 3.17
CA TYR A 17 -9.68 -11.02 2.60
C TYR A 17 -9.63 -9.53 2.93
N TRP A 18 -8.58 -9.09 3.60
CA TRP A 18 -8.37 -7.69 3.97
C TRP A 18 -7.43 -7.03 2.98
N MET A 19 -7.85 -5.88 2.46
CA MET A 19 -7.06 -5.10 1.51
C MET A 19 -6.19 -4.10 2.27
N PHE A 20 -4.88 -4.29 2.21
CA PHE A 20 -3.89 -3.25 2.51
C PHE A 20 -3.86 -2.32 1.31
N GLU A 21 -4.09 -1.02 1.49
CA GLU A 21 -4.20 -0.04 0.41
C GLU A 21 -3.52 1.25 0.81
N SER A 22 -2.52 1.69 0.04
CA SER A 22 -1.77 2.91 0.33
C SER A 22 -2.55 4.19 0.04
N GLY A 23 -3.43 4.18 -0.95
CA GLY A 23 -4.17 5.36 -1.35
C GLY A 23 -4.63 5.35 -2.81
N LYS A 24 -4.94 6.54 -3.31
CA LYS A 24 -5.62 6.77 -4.59
C LYS A 24 -4.74 6.59 -5.83
N ASN A 25 -3.42 6.59 -5.68
CA ASN A 25 -2.50 6.40 -6.79
C ASN A 25 -2.20 4.92 -7.04
N ASP A 26 -2.82 4.00 -6.28
CA ASP A 26 -2.57 2.58 -6.31
C ASP A 26 -1.06 2.28 -6.11
N GLY A 27 -0.42 2.98 -5.16
CA GLY A 27 1.01 2.78 -4.88
C GLY A 27 1.30 1.37 -4.36
N PHE A 28 0.48 0.88 -3.44
CA PHE A 28 0.57 -0.45 -2.86
C PHE A 28 -0.82 -1.01 -2.59
N LYS A 29 -1.04 -2.25 -3.04
CA LYS A 29 -2.24 -3.04 -2.73
C LYS A 29 -1.87 -4.48 -2.44
N ALA A 30 -2.40 -5.04 -1.36
CA ALA A 30 -2.24 -6.45 -1.03
C ALA A 30 -3.49 -7.02 -0.36
N LEU A 31 -3.87 -8.24 -0.75
CA LEU A 31 -4.95 -8.98 -0.13
C LEU A 31 -4.38 -9.98 0.88
N ILE A 32 -4.76 -9.81 2.14
CA ILE A 32 -4.34 -10.68 3.25
C ILE A 32 -5.53 -11.52 3.70
N TYR A 33 -5.35 -12.84 3.77
CA TYR A 33 -6.40 -13.72 4.26
C TYR A 33 -6.44 -13.68 5.79
N MET A 34 -7.52 -13.12 6.34
CA MET A 34 -7.68 -12.81 7.76
C MET A 34 -7.47 -14.03 8.67
N HIS A 35 -7.98 -15.21 8.30
CA HIS A 35 -7.80 -16.44 9.11
C HIS A 35 -6.35 -16.94 9.17
N ARG A 36 -5.44 -16.37 8.37
CA ARG A 36 -4.00 -16.65 8.44
C ARG A 36 -3.18 -15.47 8.94
N TYR A 37 -3.86 -14.43 9.43
CA TYR A 37 -3.20 -13.31 10.07
C TYR A 37 -2.56 -13.76 11.38
N ASN A 38 -1.36 -13.25 11.62
CA ASN A 38 -0.62 -13.36 12.87
C ASN A 38 0.11 -12.04 13.17
N ASP A 39 0.70 -11.94 14.35
CA ASP A 39 1.45 -10.76 14.82
C ASP A 39 2.62 -10.34 13.91
N GLN A 40 3.16 -11.27 13.11
CA GLN A 40 4.23 -11.02 12.14
C GLN A 40 3.73 -10.61 10.75
N THR A 41 2.42 -10.64 10.49
CA THR A 41 1.85 -10.43 9.16
C THR A 41 2.17 -9.04 8.62
N ILE A 42 2.02 -7.99 9.44
CA ILE A 42 2.30 -6.61 9.01
C ILE A 42 3.79 -6.41 8.75
N ALA A 43 4.65 -6.91 9.63
CA ALA A 43 6.10 -6.84 9.46
C ALA A 43 6.53 -7.52 8.14
N LYS A 44 5.99 -8.70 7.84
CA LYS A 44 6.23 -9.40 6.59
C LYS A 44 5.75 -8.63 5.37
N VAL A 45 4.54 -8.06 5.42
CA VAL A 45 4.00 -7.22 4.34
C VAL A 45 4.94 -6.03 4.07
N ARG A 46 5.45 -5.42 5.13
CA ARG A 46 6.37 -4.28 5.05
C ARG A 46 7.67 -4.64 4.34
N THR A 47 8.38 -5.66 4.82
CA THR A 47 9.73 -5.98 4.35
C THR A 47 9.73 -6.69 3.01
N ASP A 48 8.86 -7.69 2.85
CA ASP A 48 8.93 -8.62 1.73
C ASP A 48 8.23 -8.05 0.49
N TYR A 49 7.22 -7.20 0.71
CA TYR A 49 6.35 -6.70 -0.36
C TYR A 49 6.45 -5.18 -0.55
N LEU A 50 6.17 -4.36 0.49
CA LEU A 50 6.12 -2.90 0.34
C LEU A 50 7.50 -2.32 -0.02
N HIS A 51 8.55 -2.64 0.75
CA HIS A 51 9.90 -2.17 0.45
C HIS A 51 10.44 -2.74 -0.86
N THR A 52 10.10 -3.99 -1.19
CA THR A 52 10.43 -4.59 -2.48
C THR A 52 9.78 -3.82 -3.64
N LEU A 53 8.53 -3.39 -3.50
CA LEU A 53 7.84 -2.61 -4.51
C LEU A 53 8.43 -1.20 -4.65
N GLN A 54 8.77 -0.53 -3.54
CA GLN A 54 9.45 0.76 -3.56
C GLN A 54 10.77 0.69 -4.36
N ARG A 55 11.63 -0.31 -4.09
CA ARG A 55 12.88 -0.52 -4.85
C ARG A 55 12.64 -0.74 -6.34
N LYS A 56 11.58 -1.48 -6.69
CA LYS A 56 11.19 -1.70 -8.10
C LYS A 56 10.74 -0.40 -8.78
N TYR A 57 10.01 0.46 -8.07
CA TYR A 57 9.64 1.78 -8.59
C TYR A 57 10.86 2.67 -8.82
N GLU A 58 11.81 2.72 -7.88
CA GLU A 58 13.06 3.48 -8.05
C GLU A 58 13.85 2.98 -9.27
N ALA A 59 14.02 1.67 -9.41
CA ALA A 59 14.70 1.07 -10.54
C ALA A 59 14.01 1.41 -11.88
N GLU A 60 12.68 1.38 -11.92
CA GLU A 60 11.91 1.70 -13.12
C GLU A 60 11.97 3.20 -13.46
N ILE A 61 11.95 4.10 -12.46
CA ILE A 61 12.18 5.52 -12.69
C ILE A 61 13.56 5.75 -13.32
N ASN A 62 14.60 5.14 -12.75
CA ASN A 62 15.97 5.26 -13.27
C ASN A 62 16.06 4.74 -14.71
N ARG A 63 15.44 3.58 -15.00
CA ARG A 63 15.40 3.02 -16.35
C ARG A 63 14.71 3.95 -17.35
N LEU A 64 13.56 4.54 -16.96
CA LEU A 64 12.83 5.48 -17.80
C LEU A 64 13.60 6.79 -17.99
N GLN A 65 14.37 7.22 -17.00
CA GLN A 65 15.20 8.42 -17.10
C GLN A 65 16.29 8.24 -18.17
N LEU A 66 16.89 7.05 -18.29
CA LEU A 66 17.81 6.74 -19.39
C LEU A 66 17.16 6.88 -20.78
N VAL A 67 15.88 6.52 -20.92
CA VAL A 67 15.12 6.71 -22.17
C VAL A 67 14.91 8.20 -22.47
N VAL A 68 14.66 9.00 -21.44
CA VAL A 68 14.46 10.44 -21.58
C VAL A 68 15.75 11.13 -22.04
N ASP A 69 16.90 10.71 -21.51
CA ASP A 69 18.19 11.36 -21.71
C ASP A 69 18.93 10.85 -22.97
N SER A 70 18.64 9.64 -23.44
CA SER A 70 19.28 9.07 -24.65
C SER A 70 18.86 9.79 -25.93
N GLU A 71 19.81 10.04 -26.83
CA GLU A 71 19.57 10.65 -28.15
C GLU A 71 18.91 9.67 -29.15
N GLU A 72 18.95 8.36 -28.87
CA GLU A 72 18.46 7.31 -29.77
C GLU A 72 16.93 7.20 -29.80
N TYR A 73 16.25 7.68 -28.76
CA TYR A 73 14.79 7.58 -28.63
C TYR A 73 14.06 8.77 -29.25
N THR A 74 12.88 8.49 -29.83
CA THR A 74 12.05 9.53 -30.45
C THR A 74 11.45 10.48 -29.41
N THR A 75 11.07 11.68 -29.83
CA THR A 75 10.34 12.65 -28.98
C THR A 75 9.07 12.05 -28.37
N LYS A 76 8.40 11.15 -29.10
CA LYS A 76 7.20 10.44 -28.63
C LYS A 76 7.54 9.50 -27.48
N ASP A 77 8.61 8.72 -27.60
CA ASP A 77 9.07 7.77 -26.57
C ASP A 77 9.50 8.51 -25.30
N LYS A 78 10.27 9.60 -25.47
CA LYS A 78 10.68 10.47 -24.35
C LYS A 78 9.47 11.06 -23.62
N THR A 79 8.45 11.49 -24.37
CA THR A 79 7.22 12.05 -23.78
C THR A 79 6.43 10.98 -23.00
N ALA A 80 6.34 9.76 -23.53
CA ALA A 80 5.71 8.64 -22.84
C ALA A 80 6.48 8.26 -21.56
N ALA A 81 7.81 8.20 -21.63
CA ALA A 81 8.67 7.92 -20.49
C ALA A 81 8.51 8.97 -19.37
N LYS A 82 8.52 10.28 -19.71
CA LYS A 82 8.26 11.36 -18.74
C LYS A 82 6.91 11.20 -18.04
N LYS A 83 5.84 10.87 -18.77
CA LYS A 83 4.50 10.64 -18.17
C LYS A 83 4.52 9.46 -17.20
N GLN A 84 5.21 8.38 -17.55
CA GLN A 84 5.33 7.21 -16.70
C GLN A 84 6.16 7.50 -15.44
N ILE A 85 7.27 8.25 -15.56
CA ILE A 85 8.06 8.73 -14.40
C ILE A 85 7.16 9.50 -13.43
N VAL A 86 6.38 10.47 -13.92
CA VAL A 86 5.46 11.25 -13.07
C VAL A 86 4.45 10.36 -12.36
N ARG A 87 3.92 9.33 -13.04
CA ARG A 87 2.99 8.37 -12.44
C ARG A 87 3.66 7.56 -11.34
N ILE A 88 4.80 6.93 -11.63
CA ILE A 88 5.51 6.07 -10.68
C ILE A 88 6.03 6.89 -9.49
N SER A 89 6.45 8.14 -9.72
CA SER A 89 6.86 9.06 -8.65
C SER A 89 5.73 9.29 -7.65
N LYS A 90 4.48 9.44 -8.10
CA LYS A 90 3.32 9.56 -7.19
C LYS A 90 3.06 8.27 -6.42
N GLN A 91 3.25 7.11 -7.07
CA GLN A 91 3.06 5.80 -6.45
C GLN A 91 4.08 5.53 -5.35
N ILE A 92 5.36 5.81 -5.61
CA ILE A 92 6.41 5.59 -4.62
C ILE A 92 6.30 6.57 -3.44
N GLU A 93 5.96 7.83 -3.67
CA GLU A 93 5.74 8.79 -2.58
C GLU A 93 4.55 8.36 -1.70
N GLU A 94 3.45 7.90 -2.32
CA GLU A 94 2.32 7.33 -1.57
C GLU A 94 2.73 6.08 -0.77
N CYS A 95 3.59 5.20 -1.32
CA CYS A 95 4.14 4.07 -0.58
C CYS A 95 4.99 4.48 0.61
N LYS A 96 5.78 5.57 0.52
CA LYS A 96 6.62 6.07 1.61
C LYS A 96 5.79 6.68 2.73
N GLU A 97 4.75 7.44 2.38
CA GLU A 97 3.78 7.95 3.35
C GLU A 97 3.02 6.79 4.04
N TYR A 98 2.57 5.81 3.27
CA TYR A 98 1.91 4.61 3.81
C TYR A 98 2.82 3.76 4.70
N ASP A 99 4.13 3.66 4.40
CA ASP A 99 5.07 2.92 5.24
C ASP A 99 5.11 3.44 6.68
N GLN A 100 4.72 4.69 6.95
CA GLN A 100 4.65 5.22 8.32
C GLN A 100 3.63 4.45 9.18
N VAL A 101 2.40 4.24 8.68
CA VAL A 101 1.37 3.47 9.41
C VAL A 101 1.73 1.99 9.46
N VAL A 102 2.32 1.45 8.39
CA VAL A 102 2.75 0.04 8.35
C VAL A 102 3.86 -0.22 9.35
N ALA A 103 4.87 0.67 9.43
CA ALA A 103 5.97 0.57 10.37
C ALA A 103 5.50 0.67 11.82
N HIS A 104 4.63 1.64 12.11
CA HIS A 104 4.04 1.81 13.43
C HIS A 104 3.33 0.52 13.89
N LEU A 105 2.42 -0.02 13.06
CA LEU A 105 1.67 -1.21 13.41
C LEU A 105 2.50 -2.51 13.40
N ALA A 106 3.55 -2.58 12.59
CA ALA A 106 4.50 -3.68 12.62
C ALA A 106 5.25 -3.75 13.97
N ASN A 107 5.53 -2.60 14.59
CA ASN A 107 6.16 -2.53 15.90
C ASN A 107 5.19 -2.84 17.04
N GLU A 108 3.93 -2.38 16.92
CA GLU A 108 2.86 -2.68 17.89
C GLU A 108 2.48 -4.17 17.92
N LYS A 109 2.75 -4.92 16.84
CA LYS A 109 2.47 -6.37 16.72
C LYS A 109 1.03 -6.72 17.09
N ILE A 110 0.07 -5.94 16.57
CA ILE A 110 -1.35 -6.13 16.86
C ILE A 110 -1.78 -7.56 16.49
N SER A 111 -2.32 -8.27 17.46
CA SER A 111 -3.00 -9.56 17.28
C SER A 111 -4.50 -9.37 17.06
N ILE A 112 -5.11 -10.36 16.43
CA ILE A 112 -6.57 -10.43 16.25
C ILE A 112 -7.10 -11.69 16.93
N ASP A 113 -8.32 -11.61 17.44
CA ASP A 113 -9.07 -12.75 17.95
C ASP A 113 -10.23 -13.01 17.00
N LEU A 114 -10.33 -14.20 16.42
CA LEU A 114 -11.38 -14.51 15.46
C LEU A 114 -12.79 -14.46 16.08
N ASP A 115 -12.89 -14.69 17.40
CA ASP A 115 -14.16 -14.68 18.12
C ASP A 115 -14.73 -13.27 18.33
N ASP A 116 -13.88 -12.23 18.30
CA ASP A 116 -14.30 -10.82 18.27
C ASP A 116 -15.10 -10.47 16.99
N GLY A 117 -14.96 -11.30 15.95
CA GLY A 117 -15.58 -11.11 14.66
C GLY A 117 -14.89 -10.03 13.80
N VAL A 118 -15.25 -10.02 12.50
CA VAL A 118 -14.55 -9.19 11.50
C VAL A 118 -14.59 -7.70 11.83
N LYS A 119 -15.74 -7.16 12.26
CA LYS A 119 -15.89 -5.71 12.47
C LYS A 119 -14.96 -5.16 13.55
N VAL A 120 -14.89 -5.84 14.69
CA VAL A 120 -14.06 -5.43 15.83
C VAL A 120 -12.59 -5.51 15.43
N ASN A 121 -12.17 -6.60 14.80
CA ASN A 121 -10.79 -6.73 14.37
C ASN A 121 -10.41 -5.74 13.26
N TYR A 122 -11.29 -5.47 12.31
CA TYR A 122 -11.02 -4.52 11.23
C TYR A 122 -10.79 -3.10 11.76
N ALA A 123 -11.54 -2.70 12.79
CA ALA A 123 -11.43 -1.40 13.43
C ALA A 123 -10.06 -1.16 14.08
N LYS A 124 -9.35 -2.23 14.49
CA LYS A 124 -7.99 -2.15 15.05
C LYS A 124 -6.96 -1.58 14.04
N PHE A 125 -7.31 -1.52 12.76
CA PHE A 125 -6.43 -1.08 11.66
C PHE A 125 -6.89 0.22 10.98
N GLN A 126 -7.81 0.97 11.62
CA GLN A 126 -8.38 2.22 11.12
C GLN A 126 -8.04 3.40 12.04
N ASP A 127 -7.97 4.59 11.46
CA ASP A 127 -7.78 5.88 12.13
C ASP A 127 -6.58 5.93 13.09
N ILE A 128 -5.50 5.24 12.73
CA ILE A 128 -4.27 5.11 13.50
C ILE A 128 -3.56 6.46 13.54
N LYS A 129 -3.30 6.95 14.75
CA LYS A 129 -2.58 8.20 14.95
C LYS A 129 -1.08 7.96 14.84
N ILE A 130 -0.43 8.61 13.89
CA ILE A 130 1.02 8.56 13.70
C ILE A 130 1.57 9.97 13.45
N ILE A 131 2.87 10.13 13.68
CA ILE A 131 3.62 11.28 13.18
C ILE A 131 4.08 10.96 11.76
N ASN A 132 3.68 11.79 10.79
CA ASN A 132 4.09 11.60 9.40
C ASN A 132 5.50 12.14 9.13
N LEU A 133 5.95 11.99 7.88
CA LEU A 133 7.25 12.50 7.40
C LEU A 133 7.44 14.02 7.50
N LYS A 134 6.40 14.78 7.88
CA LYS A 134 6.43 16.25 8.05
C LYS A 134 6.28 16.66 9.52
N ASP A 135 6.55 15.74 10.45
CA ASP A 135 6.41 15.93 11.90
C ASP A 135 5.03 16.38 12.36
N LYS A 136 3.97 15.95 11.65
CA LYS A 136 2.58 16.25 12.01
C LYS A 136 1.84 14.99 12.43
N GLU A 137 1.07 15.09 13.53
CA GLU A 137 0.11 14.05 13.90
C GLU A 137 -0.98 13.98 12.83
N VAL A 138 -1.17 12.79 12.27
CA VAL A 138 -2.20 12.48 11.28
C VAL A 138 -2.88 11.16 11.63
N LYS A 139 -4.09 10.97 11.14
CA LYS A 139 -4.79 9.69 11.17
C LYS A 139 -4.63 8.98 9.83
N MET A 140 -4.17 7.74 9.87
CA MET A 140 -4.00 6.90 8.68
C MET A 140 -4.63 5.53 8.89
N ASN A 141 -5.13 4.94 7.80
CA ASN A 141 -5.65 3.57 7.82
C ASN A 141 -4.61 2.63 7.24
N LEU A 142 -4.47 1.45 7.83
CA LEU A 142 -3.69 0.38 7.20
C LEU A 142 -4.54 -0.34 6.14
N LEU A 143 -5.80 -0.63 6.45
CA LEU A 143 -6.71 -1.32 5.55
C LEU A 143 -7.63 -0.33 4.81
N ALA A 144 -8.07 -0.72 3.62
CA ALA A 144 -9.09 0.02 2.86
C ALA A 144 -10.36 0.28 3.69
N LYS A 145 -11.12 1.34 3.39
CA LYS A 145 -12.41 1.56 4.07
C LYS A 145 -13.49 0.63 3.51
N ILE A 146 -14.34 0.08 4.37
CA ILE A 146 -15.41 -0.88 4.02
C ILE A 146 -16.82 -0.38 4.34
#